data_AF-A0A4R9JFH9-F1
#
_entry.id   AF-A0A4R9JFH9-F1
#
_cell.length_a   1.000
_cell.length_b   1.000
_cell.length_c   1.000
_cell.angle_alpha   90.00
_cell.angle_beta   90.00
_cell.angle_gamma   90.00
#
_symmetry.space_group_name_H-M   'P 1'
#
loop_
_entity.id
_entity.type
_entity.pdbx_description
1 polymer ?
#
loop_
_entity_poly.entity_id
_entity_poly.type
_entity_poly.pdbx_seq_one_letter_code
_entity_poly.pdbx_strand_id
1 'polypeptide(L)'
;MEKEIKDPDGILKVITALFGKLPAYIINAEKEYPVKIIALKNKALIINTNLKFPNRDRVLTVVHNGSKFFAHFIVAGGDGNGIEILTPVKIQIAAATRQGARVEASQIQTGLVVTNIINVNDVSKAIGFDDKKVDAILLAYRTKLAKAFPQSSIFFAGRMDNRLRLMHHYDKDIFIIDRKEKSTASPAFFPFDEYLRIFDNSKIPDTYTSEICVPIKYKGYVHLGYVQVLSEKPLDFEIYKQIQTFSNAVSRDIISTGVFQESRDVCQVMDLSMGGISFIHAPSRSFSRSVTLNGTILFDLNLEEGKRVTIRGIIKNIRNQETNFRVGCQFYNLTEKDVEVLEGFLNTGKEEETSEEQPLTGTNENGDLEATSEPSEESTVVGAVDEPGDPFAQTMEPESDFPSEEPLPEP
;
A
#
# COMPACT_ATOMS: atom_id res chain seq x y z
N MET A 1 -4.69 25.86 25.83
CA MET A 1 -3.57 26.83 25.91
C MET A 1 -2.72 26.62 24.66
N GLU A 2 -2.86 27.48 23.67
CA GLU A 2 -2.13 27.38 22.40
C GLU A 2 -0.68 27.86 22.61
N LYS A 3 0.29 27.06 22.21
CA LYS A 3 1.71 27.43 22.26
C LYS A 3 2.21 27.67 20.84
N GLU A 4 2.85 28.80 20.60
CA GLU A 4 3.41 29.16 19.30
C GLU A 4 4.94 29.21 19.37
N ILE A 5 5.61 28.57 18.41
CA ILE A 5 7.07 28.58 18.24
C ILE A 5 7.38 29.35 16.97
N LYS A 6 8.11 30.47 17.09
CA LYS A 6 8.62 31.29 15.98
C LYS A 6 10.15 31.27 15.87
N ASP A 7 10.83 30.69 16.85
CA ASP A 7 12.28 30.55 16.86
C ASP A 7 12.74 29.57 15.77
N PRO A 8 13.59 29.99 14.81
CA PRO A 8 14.05 29.15 13.71
C PRO A 8 14.69 27.82 14.16
N ASP A 9 15.47 27.84 15.24
CA ASP A 9 16.17 26.64 15.72
C ASP A 9 15.20 25.65 16.39
N GLY A 10 14.24 26.15 17.16
CA GLY A 10 13.16 25.40 17.76
C GLY A 10 12.24 24.77 16.70
N ILE A 11 11.87 25.54 15.67
CA ILE A 11 11.09 25.05 14.53
C ILE A 11 11.82 23.89 13.84
N LEU A 12 13.12 24.06 13.54
CA LEU A 12 13.93 23.03 12.90
C LEU A 12 14.04 21.75 13.73
N LYS A 13 14.24 21.88 15.06
CA LYS A 13 14.26 20.73 15.97
C LYS A 13 12.96 19.95 15.94
N VAL A 14 11.81 20.64 16.00
CA VAL A 14 10.49 19.99 15.97
C VAL A 14 10.24 19.31 14.64
N ILE A 15 10.55 19.96 13.52
CA ILE A 15 10.37 19.37 12.17
C ILE A 15 11.24 18.12 12.01
N THR A 16 12.51 18.20 12.40
CA THR A 16 13.45 17.06 12.32
C THR A 16 13.01 15.90 13.19
N ALA A 17 12.52 16.20 14.40
CA ALA A 17 12.12 15.17 15.36
C ALA A 17 10.79 14.50 14.99
N LEU A 18 9.81 15.26 14.49
CA LEU A 18 8.44 14.79 14.32
C LEU A 18 8.09 14.52 12.85
N PHE A 19 8.25 15.50 11.97
CA PHE A 19 7.74 15.42 10.59
C PHE A 19 8.53 14.44 9.73
N GLY A 20 9.81 14.21 10.00
CA GLY A 20 10.59 13.18 9.31
C GLY A 20 10.31 11.74 9.76
N LYS A 21 9.55 11.53 10.85
CA LYS A 21 9.38 10.22 11.50
C LYS A 21 7.94 9.80 11.71
N LEU A 22 7.03 10.76 11.80
CA LEU A 22 5.62 10.54 12.09
C LEU A 22 4.78 10.82 10.84
N PRO A 23 3.60 10.18 10.71
CA PRO A 23 2.67 10.49 9.64
C PRO A 23 2.29 11.97 9.72
N ALA A 24 2.48 12.67 8.60
CA ALA A 24 2.11 14.06 8.43
C ALA A 24 0.89 14.16 7.53
N TYR A 25 0.04 15.16 7.78
CA TYR A 25 -1.07 15.53 6.91
C TYR A 25 -0.86 16.96 6.44
N ILE A 26 -1.46 17.31 5.31
CA ILE A 26 -1.47 18.65 4.76
C ILE A 26 -2.92 19.16 4.75
N ILE A 27 -3.12 20.38 5.22
CA ILE A 27 -4.44 21.01 5.23
C ILE A 27 -4.68 21.63 3.86
N ASN A 28 -5.74 21.19 3.17
CA ASN A 28 -6.24 21.82 1.95
C ASN A 28 -7.77 21.98 2.06
N ALA A 29 -8.29 23.17 1.75
CA ALA A 29 -9.71 23.49 1.86
C ALA A 29 -10.35 23.01 3.19
N GLU A 30 -9.66 23.28 4.32
CA GLU A 30 -10.06 22.90 5.69
C GLU A 30 -10.12 21.38 5.98
N LYS A 31 -9.76 20.53 5.01
CA LYS A 31 -9.61 19.08 5.18
C LYS A 31 -8.14 18.68 5.29
N GLU A 32 -7.87 17.60 6.02
CA GLU A 32 -6.52 17.05 6.18
C GLU A 32 -6.31 15.85 5.26
N TYR A 33 -5.25 15.91 4.46
CA TYR A 33 -4.88 14.87 3.52
C TYR A 33 -3.52 14.30 3.93
N PRO A 34 -3.32 12.96 3.91
CA PRO A 34 -2.03 12.39 4.20
C PRO A 34 -0.98 12.91 3.20
N VAL A 35 0.19 13.31 3.70
CA VAL A 35 1.28 13.81 2.84
C VAL A 35 2.55 13.02 3.07
N LYS A 36 3.19 12.61 1.98
CA LYS A 36 4.45 11.88 2.03
C LYS A 36 5.59 12.88 2.22
N ILE A 37 6.31 12.75 3.33
CA ILE A 37 7.55 13.50 3.56
C ILE A 37 8.69 12.76 2.85
N ILE A 38 9.29 13.43 1.87
CA ILE A 38 10.36 12.88 1.04
C ILE A 38 11.70 12.97 1.77
N ALA A 39 12.05 14.17 2.25
CA ALA A 39 13.32 14.43 2.93
C ALA A 39 13.29 15.74 3.72
N LEU A 40 14.25 15.90 4.62
CA LEU A 40 14.61 17.19 5.21
C LEU A 40 16.04 17.52 4.75
N LYS A 41 16.20 18.53 3.89
CA LYS A 41 17.51 18.96 3.37
C LYS A 41 17.62 20.48 3.47
N ASN A 42 18.79 20.98 3.86
CA ASN A 42 19.09 22.42 3.90
C ASN A 42 18.02 23.25 4.64
N LYS A 43 17.53 22.76 5.79
CA LYS A 43 16.48 23.40 6.59
C LYS A 43 15.11 23.51 5.88
N ALA A 44 14.93 22.84 4.74
CA ALA A 44 13.68 22.76 4.01
C ALA A 44 13.12 21.33 4.04
N LEU A 45 11.80 21.23 4.16
CA LEU A 45 11.06 19.98 4.13
C LEU A 45 10.61 19.72 2.70
N ILE A 46 10.94 18.57 2.14
CA ILE A 46 10.53 18.17 0.80
C ILE A 46 9.36 17.20 0.93
N ILE A 47 8.26 17.49 0.25
CA ILE A 47 7.04 16.69 0.29
C ILE A 47 6.60 16.27 -1.11
N ASN A 48 5.83 15.19 -1.18
CA ASN A 48 5.09 14.78 -2.37
C ASN A 48 3.59 15.01 -2.14
N THR A 49 2.95 15.84 -2.96
CA THR A 49 1.51 16.06 -2.96
C THR A 49 1.00 16.37 -4.36
N ASN A 50 -0.09 15.71 -4.77
CA ASN A 50 -0.79 16.01 -6.02
C ASN A 50 -1.91 17.06 -5.83
N LEU A 51 -2.02 17.62 -4.63
CA LEU A 51 -3.08 18.57 -4.29
C LEU A 51 -2.80 19.94 -4.90
N LYS A 52 -3.85 20.58 -5.41
CA LYS A 52 -3.79 21.96 -5.91
C LYS A 52 -4.09 22.93 -4.78
N PHE A 53 -3.25 23.95 -4.64
CA PHE A 53 -3.41 25.02 -3.66
C PHE A 53 -3.50 26.37 -4.35
N PRO A 54 -4.35 27.30 -3.85
CA PRO A 54 -4.46 28.63 -4.42
C PRO A 54 -3.24 29.51 -4.11
N ASN A 55 -2.56 29.24 -3.00
CA ASN A 55 -1.50 30.09 -2.44
C ASN A 55 -0.19 29.31 -2.29
N ARG A 56 0.90 29.98 -1.88
CA ARG A 56 2.18 29.32 -1.53
C ARG A 56 2.24 28.83 -0.08
N ASP A 57 1.22 29.09 0.72
CA ASP A 57 1.16 28.63 2.11
C ASP A 57 0.79 27.16 2.17
N ARG A 58 1.49 26.41 3.02
CA ARG A 58 1.15 25.03 3.38
C ARG A 58 1.06 24.93 4.88
N VAL A 59 0.05 24.24 5.38
CA VAL A 59 -0.04 23.88 6.79
C VAL A 59 0.03 22.37 6.87
N LEU A 60 1.08 21.86 7.52
CA LEU A 60 1.20 20.44 7.77
C LEU A 60 0.91 20.16 9.24
N THR A 61 0.21 19.06 9.49
CA THR A 61 -0.15 18.62 10.82
C THR A 61 0.54 17.30 11.17
N VAL A 62 1.03 17.20 12.40
CA VAL A 62 1.51 15.95 13.00
C VAL A 62 0.93 15.85 14.41
N VAL A 63 0.49 14.65 14.79
CA VAL A 63 0.04 14.37 16.15
C VAL A 63 1.12 13.61 16.91
N HIS A 64 1.52 14.14 18.06
CA HIS A 64 2.49 13.50 18.95
C HIS A 64 2.14 13.78 20.42
N ASN A 65 2.14 12.74 21.26
CA ASN A 65 1.89 12.82 22.71
C ASN A 65 0.64 13.63 23.09
N GLY A 66 -0.48 13.41 22.38
CA GLY A 66 -1.75 14.10 22.65
C GLY A 66 -1.78 15.58 22.23
N SER A 67 -0.71 16.07 21.59
CA SER A 67 -0.65 17.41 21.01
C SER A 67 -0.65 17.32 19.49
N LYS A 68 -1.33 18.27 18.85
CA LYS A 68 -1.33 18.45 17.41
C LYS A 68 -0.47 19.66 17.06
N PHE A 69 0.53 19.42 16.22
CA PHE A 69 1.49 20.40 15.76
C PHE A 69 1.06 20.88 14.38
N PHE A 70 0.72 22.15 14.26
CA PHE A 70 0.41 22.83 13.01
C PHE A 70 1.66 23.60 12.57
N ALA A 71 2.43 23.01 11.67
CA ALA A 71 3.61 23.64 11.11
C ALA A 71 3.22 24.38 9.82
N HIS A 72 3.45 25.69 9.81
CA HIS A 72 3.21 26.54 8.66
C HIS A 72 4.48 26.65 7.84
N PHE A 73 4.34 26.48 6.54
CA PHE A 73 5.42 26.55 5.57
C PHE A 73 5.05 27.45 4.40
N ILE A 74 6.08 27.96 3.74
CA ILE A 74 5.97 28.62 2.44
C ILE A 74 6.68 27.75 1.40
N VAL A 75 6.05 27.56 0.25
CA VAL A 75 6.66 26.88 -0.91
C VAL A 75 7.81 27.74 -1.44
N ALA A 76 9.04 27.24 -1.30
CA ALA A 76 10.26 27.86 -1.78
C ALA A 76 10.65 27.40 -3.19
N GLY A 77 10.18 26.22 -3.62
CA GLY A 77 10.44 25.65 -4.94
C GLY A 77 9.77 24.30 -5.12
N GLY A 78 10.01 23.64 -6.24
CA GLY A 78 9.42 22.35 -6.57
C GLY A 78 9.71 21.97 -8.02
N ASP A 79 9.34 20.75 -8.40
CA ASP A 79 9.49 20.24 -9.77
C ASP A 79 8.24 20.47 -10.64
N GLY A 80 7.18 21.05 -10.07
CA GLY A 80 5.89 21.27 -10.72
C GLY A 80 5.05 19.99 -10.90
N ASN A 81 5.58 18.83 -10.50
CA ASN A 81 5.03 17.49 -10.72
C ASN A 81 4.79 16.75 -9.40
N GLY A 82 4.31 17.51 -8.39
CA GLY A 82 3.93 17.02 -7.09
C GLY A 82 5.03 17.09 -6.03
N ILE A 83 6.29 17.42 -6.37
CA ILE A 83 7.33 17.66 -5.38
C ILE A 83 7.36 19.14 -5.01
N GLU A 84 7.16 19.43 -3.73
CA GLU A 84 7.27 20.78 -3.17
C GLU A 84 8.39 20.85 -2.13
N ILE A 85 9.15 21.95 -2.19
CA ILE A 85 10.19 22.30 -1.22
C ILE A 85 9.63 23.38 -0.31
N LEU A 86 9.49 23.05 0.97
CA LEU A 86 8.81 23.84 1.97
C LEU A 86 9.81 24.46 2.97
N THR A 87 9.75 25.77 3.13
CA THR A 87 10.51 26.48 4.17
C THR A 87 9.60 26.74 5.36
N PRO A 88 9.99 26.32 6.57
CA PRO A 88 9.13 26.46 7.74
C PRO A 88 9.13 27.90 8.26
N VAL A 89 7.95 28.34 8.72
CA VAL A 89 7.72 29.73 9.18
C VAL A 89 7.40 29.77 10.66
N LYS A 90 6.45 28.94 11.11
CA LYS A 90 6.01 28.88 12.51
C LYS A 90 5.38 27.54 12.82
N ILE A 91 5.33 27.19 14.10
CA ILE A 91 4.62 26.00 14.59
C ILE A 91 3.63 26.43 15.68
N GLN A 92 2.37 26.05 15.52
CA GLN A 92 1.35 26.20 16.55
C GLN A 92 1.05 24.82 17.14
N ILE A 93 0.89 24.76 18.46
CA ILE A 93 0.63 23.52 19.19
C ILE A 93 -0.72 23.68 19.86
N ALA A 94 -1.65 22.80 19.49
CA ALA A 94 -2.94 22.65 20.15
C ALA A 94 -3.05 21.26 20.77
N ALA A 95 -4.02 21.07 21.67
CA ALA A 95 -4.42 19.73 22.07
C ALA A 95 -4.93 18.98 20.84
N ALA A 96 -4.50 17.74 20.65
CA ALA A 96 -5.01 16.94 19.54
C ALA A 96 -6.48 16.59 19.83
N THR A 97 -7.40 17.23 19.11
CA THR A 97 -8.76 16.73 18.98
C THR A 97 -8.73 15.48 18.10
N ARG A 98 -9.39 14.41 18.55
CA ARG A 98 -9.45 13.15 17.80
C ARG A 98 -10.21 13.41 16.49
N GLN A 99 -9.61 13.06 15.36
CA GLN A 99 -10.22 13.20 14.05
C GLN A 99 -10.93 11.92 13.63
N GLY A 100 -12.15 12.08 13.11
CA GLY A 100 -12.92 11.04 12.42
C GLY A 100 -14.19 10.63 13.17
N ALA A 101 -15.26 10.39 12.42
CA ALA A 101 -16.37 9.57 12.89
C ALA A 101 -15.80 8.18 13.20
N ARG A 102 -15.91 7.76 14.45
CA ARG A 102 -15.44 6.45 14.91
C ARG A 102 -16.66 5.55 14.91
N VAL A 103 -16.58 4.46 14.17
CA VAL A 103 -17.54 3.38 14.39
C VAL A 103 -16.96 2.58 15.56
N GLU A 104 -17.67 2.58 16.69
CA GLU A 104 -17.30 1.74 17.84
C GLU A 104 -17.80 0.32 17.61
N ALA A 105 -17.14 -0.68 18.21
CA ALA A 105 -17.51 -2.09 18.08
C ALA A 105 -18.98 -2.42 18.40
N SER A 106 -19.70 -1.53 19.11
CA SER A 106 -21.14 -1.66 19.37
C SER A 106 -22.05 -1.26 18.19
N GLN A 107 -21.54 -0.47 17.24
CA GLN A 107 -22.22 -0.06 16.01
C GLN A 107 -21.67 -0.77 14.76
N ILE A 108 -20.46 -1.30 14.85
CA ILE A 108 -19.89 -2.16 13.81
C ILE A 108 -20.61 -3.50 13.85
N GLN A 109 -21.25 -3.90 12.75
CA GLN A 109 -21.75 -5.27 12.57
C GLN A 109 -20.68 -6.27 13.03
N THR A 110 -21.03 -7.10 14.01
CA THR A 110 -20.17 -8.13 14.59
C THR A 110 -19.50 -8.95 13.48
N GLY A 111 -18.22 -8.70 13.18
CA GLY A 111 -17.54 -9.39 12.08
C GLY A 111 -16.18 -8.82 11.65
N LEU A 112 -15.84 -7.56 11.97
CA LEU A 112 -14.55 -6.99 11.59
C LEU A 112 -13.37 -7.69 12.27
N VAL A 113 -12.49 -8.25 11.45
CA VAL A 113 -11.28 -8.92 11.92
C VAL A 113 -10.04 -8.50 11.14
N VAL A 114 -8.94 -8.40 11.87
CA VAL A 114 -7.60 -8.21 11.35
C VAL A 114 -6.90 -9.56 11.29
N THR A 115 -6.32 -9.89 10.13
CA THR A 115 -5.58 -11.13 9.89
C THR A 115 -4.23 -10.85 9.23
N ASN A 116 -3.39 -11.87 9.11
CA ASN A 116 -2.14 -11.81 8.33
C ASN A 116 -1.19 -10.69 8.79
N ILE A 117 -1.11 -10.47 10.10
CA ILE A 117 -0.28 -9.41 10.68
C ILE A 117 1.19 -9.77 10.49
N ILE A 118 1.97 -8.87 9.90
CA ILE A 118 3.41 -9.04 9.74
C ILE A 118 4.14 -7.71 9.97
N ASN A 119 5.30 -7.76 10.62
CA ASN A 119 6.16 -6.58 10.72
C ASN A 119 6.88 -6.37 9.38
N VAL A 120 6.93 -5.12 8.90
CA VAL A 120 7.63 -4.78 7.65
C VAL A 120 9.10 -5.21 7.68
N ASN A 121 9.76 -5.14 8.84
CA ASN A 121 11.14 -5.60 9.00
C ASN A 121 11.27 -7.12 8.81
N ASP A 122 10.26 -7.89 9.18
CA ASP A 122 10.28 -9.34 9.01
C ASP A 122 10.04 -9.74 7.55
N VAL A 123 9.28 -8.94 6.78
CA VAL A 123 9.21 -9.06 5.32
C VAL A 123 10.59 -8.91 4.69
N SER A 124 11.34 -7.85 5.05
CA SER A 124 12.70 -7.63 4.51
C SER A 124 13.68 -8.73 4.90
N LYS A 125 13.56 -9.28 6.11
CA LYS A 125 14.39 -10.42 6.55
C LYS A 125 14.06 -11.69 5.80
N ALA A 126 12.78 -11.98 5.56
CA ALA A 126 12.34 -13.20 4.87
C ALA A 126 12.99 -13.34 3.48
N ILE A 127 13.17 -12.23 2.76
CA ILE A 127 13.82 -12.18 1.45
C ILE A 127 15.34 -12.39 1.53
N GLY A 128 15.95 -12.11 2.68
CA GLY A 128 17.38 -12.28 2.89
C GLY A 128 17.80 -13.74 3.16
N PHE A 129 16.84 -14.66 3.29
CA PHE A 129 17.11 -16.09 3.45
C PHE A 129 16.96 -16.81 2.12
N ASP A 130 17.85 -17.77 1.86
CA ASP A 130 17.79 -18.62 0.67
C ASP A 130 16.60 -19.60 0.79
N ASP A 131 15.52 -19.32 0.07
CA ASP A 131 14.33 -20.19 -0.02
C ASP A 131 14.23 -20.82 -1.41
N LYS A 132 14.35 -22.16 -1.45
CA LYS A 132 14.34 -22.93 -2.70
C LYS A 132 13.05 -22.77 -3.52
N LYS A 133 11.90 -22.53 -2.87
CA LYS A 133 10.63 -22.32 -3.58
C LYS A 133 10.63 -20.97 -4.26
N VAL A 134 11.11 -19.93 -3.56
CA VAL A 134 11.26 -18.59 -4.12
C VAL A 134 12.24 -18.61 -5.30
N ASP A 135 13.38 -19.29 -5.17
CA ASP A 135 14.36 -19.41 -6.25
C ASP A 135 13.79 -20.11 -7.49
N ALA A 136 13.02 -21.19 -7.30
CA ALA A 136 12.37 -21.89 -8.40
C ALA A 136 11.38 -20.99 -9.16
N ILE A 137 10.58 -20.20 -8.43
CA ILE A 137 9.66 -19.23 -9.02
C ILE A 137 10.43 -18.16 -9.79
N LEU A 138 11.45 -17.56 -9.17
CA LEU A 138 12.28 -16.54 -9.82
C LEU A 138 12.96 -17.09 -11.08
N LEU A 139 13.46 -18.33 -11.06
CA LEU A 139 14.07 -18.97 -12.23
C LEU A 139 13.06 -19.17 -13.36
N ALA A 140 11.86 -19.65 -13.05
CA ALA A 140 10.79 -19.84 -14.03
C ALA A 140 10.39 -18.49 -14.68
N TYR A 141 10.17 -17.46 -13.87
CA TYR A 141 9.84 -16.12 -14.37
C TYR A 141 10.99 -15.48 -15.14
N ARG A 142 12.25 -15.60 -14.70
CA ARG A 142 13.42 -15.14 -15.48
C ARG A 142 13.48 -15.80 -16.85
N THR A 143 13.23 -17.11 -16.92
CA THR A 143 13.20 -17.85 -18.19
C THR A 143 12.07 -17.38 -19.09
N LYS A 144 10.86 -17.17 -18.53
CA LYS A 144 9.70 -16.65 -19.27
C LYS A 144 9.96 -15.23 -19.80
N LEU A 145 10.54 -14.37 -18.96
CA LEU A 145 10.82 -12.98 -19.32
C LEU A 145 11.90 -12.89 -20.39
N ALA A 146 12.99 -13.65 -20.27
CA ALA A 146 14.09 -13.65 -21.24
C ALA A 146 13.66 -14.13 -22.63
N LYS A 147 12.64 -15.00 -22.73
CA LYS A 147 12.06 -15.42 -24.01
C LYS A 147 11.35 -14.28 -24.74
N ALA A 148 10.61 -13.43 -24.02
CA ALA A 148 9.88 -12.30 -24.60
C ALA A 148 10.78 -11.05 -24.76
N PHE A 149 11.66 -10.82 -23.80
CA PHE A 149 12.54 -9.67 -23.72
C PHE A 149 13.97 -10.14 -23.40
N PRO A 150 14.83 -10.36 -24.43
CA PRO A 150 16.17 -10.92 -24.23
C PRO A 150 17.05 -10.10 -23.27
N GLN A 151 16.84 -8.79 -23.23
CA GLN A 151 17.58 -7.86 -22.38
C GLN A 151 16.75 -7.50 -21.15
N SER A 152 16.41 -8.51 -20.37
CA SER A 152 15.61 -8.37 -19.17
C SER A 152 16.27 -9.01 -17.95
N SER A 153 15.91 -8.52 -16.76
CA SER A 153 16.39 -9.06 -15.51
C SER A 153 15.34 -8.95 -14.41
N ILE A 154 15.44 -9.85 -13.42
CA ILE A 154 14.66 -9.79 -12.20
C ILE A 154 15.64 -9.69 -11.04
N PHE A 155 15.68 -8.50 -10.42
CA PHE A 155 16.41 -8.24 -9.19
C PHE A 155 15.49 -8.52 -8.00
N PHE A 156 15.94 -9.36 -7.08
CA PHE A 156 15.21 -9.70 -5.86
C PHE A 156 16.23 -9.92 -4.75
N ALA A 157 16.22 -9.10 -3.72
CA ALA A 157 17.21 -9.15 -2.65
C ALA A 157 16.74 -8.45 -1.37
N GLY A 158 17.19 -8.95 -0.22
CA GLY A 158 16.86 -8.35 1.08
C GLY A 158 17.45 -6.94 1.29
N ARG A 159 18.50 -6.57 0.53
CA ARG A 159 19.07 -5.23 0.52
C ARG A 159 18.74 -4.53 -0.79
N MET A 160 18.12 -3.35 -0.69
CA MET A 160 17.84 -2.49 -1.84
C MET A 160 19.14 -1.93 -2.44
N ASP A 161 19.32 -2.16 -3.74
CA ASP A 161 20.32 -1.46 -4.55
C ASP A 161 19.94 0.02 -4.73
N ASN A 162 20.77 0.79 -5.43
CA ASN A 162 20.53 2.22 -5.61
C ASN A 162 19.24 2.49 -6.41
N ARG A 163 18.95 1.68 -7.43
CA ARG A 163 17.78 1.81 -8.30
C ARG A 163 16.49 1.57 -7.51
N LEU A 164 16.38 0.44 -6.83
CA LEU A 164 15.22 0.10 -6.01
C LEU A 164 15.00 1.11 -4.88
N ARG A 165 16.08 1.60 -4.26
CA ARG A 165 16.00 2.61 -3.21
C ARG A 165 15.40 3.91 -3.71
N LEU A 166 15.79 4.35 -4.91
CA LEU A 166 15.25 5.55 -5.51
C LEU A 166 13.80 5.34 -5.98
N MET A 167 13.48 4.20 -6.59
CA MET A 167 12.09 3.85 -6.92
C MET A 167 11.20 3.87 -5.68
N HIS A 168 11.67 3.30 -4.56
CA HIS A 168 10.96 3.38 -3.27
C HIS A 168 10.82 4.81 -2.74
N HIS A 169 11.86 5.63 -2.90
CA HIS A 169 11.85 7.02 -2.47
C HIS A 169 10.80 7.85 -3.21
N TYR A 170 10.79 7.78 -4.54
CA TYR A 170 9.83 8.48 -5.39
C TYR A 170 8.46 7.79 -5.42
N ASP A 171 8.42 6.49 -5.09
CA ASP A 171 7.26 5.60 -5.27
C ASP A 171 6.70 5.65 -6.69
N LYS A 172 7.62 5.59 -7.66
CA LYS A 172 7.31 5.61 -9.10
C LYS A 172 8.11 4.54 -9.83
N ASP A 173 7.47 3.97 -10.84
CA ASP A 173 8.11 3.07 -11.79
C ASP A 173 9.03 3.87 -12.72
N ILE A 174 10.05 3.22 -13.27
CA ILE A 174 10.87 3.80 -14.33
C ILE A 174 10.26 3.36 -15.66
N PHE A 175 9.80 4.32 -16.45
CA PHE A 175 9.42 4.09 -17.83
C PHE A 175 10.01 5.20 -18.70
N ILE A 176 11.02 4.83 -19.49
CA ILE A 176 11.79 5.72 -20.34
C ILE A 176 11.65 5.20 -21.77
N ILE A 177 10.92 5.95 -22.58
CA ILE A 177 10.70 5.63 -24.00
C ILE A 177 11.97 5.90 -24.80
N ASP A 178 12.61 7.05 -24.56
CA ASP A 178 13.90 7.39 -25.14
C ASP A 178 14.73 8.23 -24.17
N ARG A 179 15.87 7.70 -23.73
CA ARG A 179 16.79 8.37 -22.81
C ARG A 179 17.49 9.59 -23.43
N LYS A 180 17.52 9.71 -24.75
CA LYS A 180 18.13 10.84 -25.47
C LYS A 180 17.14 11.98 -25.69
N GLU A 181 15.84 11.71 -25.54
CA GLU A 181 14.78 12.67 -25.79
C GLU A 181 13.94 12.93 -24.54
N LYS A 182 14.28 13.99 -23.81
CA LYS A 182 13.60 14.38 -22.56
C LYS A 182 12.12 14.69 -22.77
N SER A 183 11.69 15.09 -23.98
CA SER A 183 10.28 15.36 -24.26
C SER A 183 9.39 14.12 -24.16
N THR A 184 9.96 12.91 -24.18
CA THR A 184 9.22 11.66 -23.99
C THR A 184 8.96 11.31 -22.52
N ALA A 185 9.56 12.05 -21.59
CA ALA A 185 9.39 11.81 -20.16
C ALA A 185 7.98 12.22 -19.71
N SER A 186 7.35 11.36 -18.91
CA SER A 186 6.06 11.66 -18.30
C SER A 186 6.19 11.88 -16.78
N PRO A 187 5.54 12.93 -16.23
CA PRO A 187 5.49 13.17 -14.78
C PRO A 187 4.92 12.01 -13.95
N ALA A 188 4.17 11.10 -14.57
CA ALA A 188 3.62 9.92 -13.89
C ALA A 188 4.72 8.92 -13.47
N PHE A 189 5.89 8.97 -14.11
CA PHE A 189 7.00 8.05 -13.87
C PHE A 189 8.16 8.71 -13.15
N PHE A 190 9.18 7.90 -12.89
CA PHE A 190 10.42 8.31 -12.25
C PHE A 190 11.04 9.55 -12.93
N PRO A 191 11.53 10.55 -12.16
CA PRO A 191 12.05 11.80 -12.74
C PRO A 191 13.22 11.55 -13.70
N PHE A 192 13.12 12.09 -14.92
CA PHE A 192 14.08 11.85 -16.00
C PHE A 192 15.53 12.23 -15.64
N ASP A 193 15.74 13.36 -14.96
CA ASP A 193 17.09 13.81 -14.58
C ASP A 193 17.71 12.96 -13.46
N GLU A 194 16.88 12.33 -12.62
CA GLU A 194 17.33 11.32 -11.66
C GLU A 194 17.62 10.00 -12.37
N TYR A 195 16.82 9.66 -13.39
CA TYR A 195 17.00 8.47 -14.20
C TYR A 195 18.35 8.47 -14.92
N LEU A 196 18.70 9.56 -15.60
CA LEU A 196 19.98 9.66 -16.30
C LEU A 196 21.16 9.47 -15.34
N ARG A 197 21.10 10.08 -14.15
CA ARG A 197 22.13 9.90 -13.12
C ARG A 197 22.32 8.45 -12.68
N ILE A 198 21.24 7.66 -12.57
CA ILE A 198 21.38 6.24 -12.22
C ILE A 198 21.81 5.39 -13.40
N PHE A 199 21.43 5.77 -14.62
CA PHE A 199 21.86 5.10 -15.84
C PHE A 199 23.37 5.27 -16.05
N ASP A 200 23.88 6.50 -15.97
CA ASP A 200 25.30 6.82 -16.16
C ASP A 200 26.21 6.15 -15.11
N ASN A 201 25.69 6.00 -13.88
CA ASN A 201 26.40 5.31 -12.79
C ASN A 201 26.22 3.79 -12.83
N SER A 202 25.35 3.27 -13.70
CA SER A 202 25.13 1.84 -13.84
C SER A 202 26.09 1.24 -14.86
N LYS A 203 26.34 -0.06 -14.77
CA LYS A 203 27.14 -0.79 -15.77
C LYS A 203 26.31 -1.17 -17.01
N ILE A 204 25.27 -0.39 -17.31
CA ILE A 204 24.38 -0.64 -18.44
C ILE A 204 25.02 -0.04 -19.70
N PRO A 205 25.16 -0.80 -20.79
CA PRO A 205 25.67 -0.30 -22.06
C PRO A 205 24.89 0.89 -22.61
N ASP A 206 25.62 1.83 -23.21
CA ASP A 206 25.05 2.99 -23.90
C ASP A 206 24.23 2.65 -25.16
N THR A 207 24.22 1.39 -25.61
CA THR A 207 23.41 0.97 -26.76
C THR A 207 21.91 0.97 -26.44
N TYR A 208 21.53 0.84 -25.17
CA TYR A 208 20.13 0.85 -24.77
C TYR A 208 19.57 2.26 -24.80
N THR A 209 18.40 2.41 -25.44
CA THR A 209 17.72 3.70 -25.62
C THR A 209 16.55 3.84 -24.66
N SER A 210 15.91 2.73 -24.29
CA SER A 210 14.71 2.71 -23.48
C SER A 210 14.84 1.74 -22.30
N GLU A 211 14.06 2.00 -21.26
CA GLU A 211 14.02 1.17 -20.06
C GLU A 211 12.62 1.15 -19.44
N ILE A 212 12.16 -0.05 -19.11
CA ILE A 212 11.04 -0.28 -18.18
C ILE A 212 11.60 -0.94 -16.93
N CYS A 213 11.36 -0.36 -15.75
CA CYS A 213 11.68 -0.97 -14.48
C CYS A 213 10.50 -0.82 -13.51
N VAL A 214 9.88 -1.94 -13.15
CA VAL A 214 8.70 -1.99 -12.29
C VAL A 214 9.06 -2.70 -10.98
N PRO A 215 8.74 -2.12 -9.81
CA PRO A 215 9.05 -2.75 -8.53
C PRO A 215 8.16 -3.97 -8.28
N ILE A 216 8.73 -4.98 -7.65
CA ILE A 216 8.00 -6.11 -7.08
C ILE A 216 7.67 -5.72 -5.64
N LYS A 217 6.38 -5.60 -5.31
CA LYS A 217 5.91 -5.10 -4.01
C LYS A 217 5.10 -6.15 -3.25
N TYR A 218 5.54 -6.52 -2.05
CA TYR A 218 4.73 -7.31 -1.12
C TYR A 218 3.47 -6.54 -0.72
N LYS A 219 2.33 -7.10 -1.10
CA LYS A 219 0.97 -6.54 -0.94
C LYS A 219 0.88 -5.05 -1.33
N GLY A 220 1.64 -4.60 -2.34
CA GLY A 220 1.64 -3.22 -2.81
C GLY A 220 2.42 -2.21 -1.95
N TYR A 221 2.94 -2.59 -0.79
CA TYR A 221 3.58 -1.67 0.16
C TYR A 221 5.10 -1.80 0.25
N VAL A 222 5.62 -3.02 0.39
CA VAL A 222 7.05 -3.24 0.69
C VAL A 222 7.78 -3.70 -0.57
N HIS A 223 8.78 -2.93 -0.98
CA HIS A 223 9.58 -3.25 -2.16
C HIS A 223 10.49 -4.44 -1.87
N LEU A 224 10.38 -5.49 -2.69
CA LEU A 224 11.14 -6.73 -2.59
C LEU A 224 12.24 -6.83 -3.65
N GLY A 225 12.05 -6.12 -4.75
CA GLY A 225 12.85 -6.26 -5.95
C GLY A 225 12.28 -5.41 -7.09
N TYR A 226 12.74 -5.67 -8.30
CA TYR A 226 12.17 -5.10 -9.52
C TYR A 226 12.35 -6.03 -10.71
N VAL A 227 11.49 -5.84 -11.71
CA VAL A 227 11.62 -6.40 -13.05
C VAL A 227 12.11 -5.30 -13.97
N GLN A 228 13.23 -5.52 -14.66
CA GLN A 228 13.83 -4.57 -15.58
C GLN A 228 13.83 -5.14 -17.00
N VAL A 229 13.46 -4.29 -17.96
CA VAL A 229 13.57 -4.55 -19.41
C VAL A 229 14.29 -3.38 -20.04
N LEU A 230 15.35 -3.69 -20.78
CA LEU A 230 16.14 -2.74 -21.56
C LEU A 230 15.91 -3.01 -23.05
N SER A 231 15.95 -1.96 -23.86
CA SER A 231 15.84 -2.11 -25.32
C SER A 231 16.63 -1.02 -26.05
N GLU A 232 17.21 -1.40 -27.18
CA GLU A 232 17.88 -0.47 -28.10
C GLU A 232 16.87 0.39 -28.87
N LYS A 233 15.62 -0.04 -28.92
CA LYS A 233 14.49 0.64 -29.55
C LYS A 233 13.53 1.22 -28.50
N PRO A 234 12.78 2.29 -28.82
CA PRO A 234 11.73 2.79 -27.95
C PRO A 234 10.73 1.70 -27.55
N LEU A 235 10.37 1.66 -26.26
CA LEU A 235 9.35 0.76 -25.72
C LEU A 235 8.04 1.52 -25.60
N ASP A 236 6.95 0.87 -25.99
CA ASP A 236 5.62 1.46 -25.88
C ASP A 236 4.99 1.25 -24.49
N PHE A 237 3.88 1.93 -24.27
CA PHE A 237 3.15 1.86 -23.01
C PHE A 237 2.43 0.52 -22.80
N GLU A 238 2.16 -0.24 -23.86
CA GLU A 238 1.49 -1.53 -23.75
C GLU A 238 2.45 -2.57 -23.17
N ILE A 239 3.71 -2.56 -23.61
CA ILE A 239 4.77 -3.37 -23.00
C ILE A 239 4.94 -2.98 -21.52
N TYR A 240 4.89 -1.69 -21.18
CA TYR A 240 4.94 -1.27 -19.77
C TYR A 240 3.83 -1.93 -18.93
N LYS A 241 2.58 -1.96 -19.42
CA LYS A 241 1.47 -2.64 -18.71
C LYS A 241 1.69 -4.16 -18.60
N GLN A 242 2.26 -4.78 -19.63
CA GLN A 242 2.60 -6.20 -19.59
C GLN A 242 3.65 -6.48 -18.51
N ILE A 243 4.70 -5.66 -18.42
CA ILE A 243 5.73 -5.79 -17.37
C ILE A 243 5.15 -5.50 -15.99
N GLN A 244 4.21 -4.56 -15.87
CA GLN A 244 3.51 -4.31 -14.61
C GLN A 244 2.70 -5.54 -14.15
N THR A 245 1.93 -6.14 -15.07
CA THR A 245 1.17 -7.37 -14.82
C THR A 245 2.11 -8.52 -14.44
N PHE A 246 3.23 -8.63 -15.15
CA PHE A 246 4.26 -9.63 -14.88
C PHE A 246 4.88 -9.46 -13.48
N SER A 247 5.25 -8.23 -13.08
CA SER A 247 5.80 -7.95 -11.75
C SER A 247 4.80 -8.32 -10.63
N ASN A 248 3.52 -8.01 -10.85
CA ASN A 248 2.45 -8.37 -9.91
C ASN A 248 2.27 -9.89 -9.79
N ALA A 249 2.37 -10.63 -10.91
CA ALA A 249 2.31 -12.08 -10.92
C ALA A 249 3.48 -12.71 -10.15
N VAL A 250 4.71 -12.21 -10.37
CA VAL A 250 5.90 -12.63 -9.59
C VAL A 250 5.65 -12.41 -8.09
N SER A 251 5.16 -11.23 -7.71
CA SER A 251 4.89 -10.94 -6.29
C SER A 251 3.86 -11.90 -5.69
N ARG A 252 2.76 -12.15 -6.40
CA ARG A 252 1.69 -13.04 -5.92
C ARG A 252 2.18 -14.46 -5.70
N ASP A 253 2.94 -14.99 -6.66
CA ASP A 253 3.42 -16.36 -6.59
C ASP A 253 4.50 -16.53 -5.52
N ILE A 254 5.34 -15.52 -5.29
CA ILE A 254 6.26 -15.53 -4.14
C ILE A 254 5.49 -15.51 -2.83
N ILE A 255 4.45 -14.68 -2.71
CA ILE A 255 3.61 -14.63 -1.50
C ILE A 255 2.95 -15.98 -1.22
N SER A 256 2.45 -16.68 -2.26
CA SER A 256 1.77 -17.97 -2.12
C SER A 256 2.69 -19.10 -1.64
N THR A 257 4.02 -18.94 -1.71
CA THR A 257 4.97 -19.91 -1.12
C THR A 257 4.88 -20.02 0.41
N GLY A 258 4.35 -18.99 1.07
CA GLY A 258 4.36 -18.87 2.53
C GLY A 258 5.72 -18.48 3.12
N VAL A 259 6.65 -17.97 2.31
CA VAL A 259 7.96 -17.48 2.78
C VAL A 259 7.82 -16.36 3.82
N PHE A 260 6.79 -15.52 3.66
CA PHE A 260 6.44 -14.48 4.62
C PHE A 260 5.65 -15.11 5.78
N GLN A 261 6.28 -15.15 6.95
CA GLN A 261 5.70 -15.72 8.18
C GLN A 261 4.66 -14.76 8.80
N GLU A 262 3.55 -14.56 8.10
CA GLU A 262 2.41 -13.79 8.57
C GLU A 262 1.79 -14.45 9.83
N SER A 263 1.27 -13.64 10.75
CA SER A 263 0.54 -14.16 11.90
C SER A 263 -0.74 -14.87 11.45
N ARG A 264 -0.99 -16.05 12.04
CA ARG A 264 -2.22 -16.83 11.84
C ARG A 264 -3.34 -16.39 12.78
N ASP A 265 -3.06 -15.45 13.67
CA ASP A 265 -4.02 -14.96 14.66
C ASP A 265 -5.10 -14.11 13.97
N VAL A 266 -6.36 -14.36 14.33
CA VAL A 266 -7.52 -13.57 13.92
C VAL A 266 -7.85 -12.60 15.04
N CYS A 267 -7.69 -11.31 14.79
CA CYS A 267 -7.79 -10.28 15.81
C CYS A 267 -9.07 -9.48 15.64
N GLN A 268 -9.88 -9.40 16.68
CA GLN A 268 -11.13 -8.63 16.64
C GLN A 268 -10.84 -7.12 16.60
N VAL A 269 -11.50 -6.40 15.70
CA VAL A 269 -11.44 -4.94 15.63
C VAL A 269 -12.33 -4.33 16.70
N MET A 270 -11.78 -3.36 17.44
CA MET A 270 -12.46 -2.61 18.50
C MET A 270 -12.93 -1.23 18.04
N ASP A 271 -12.15 -0.63 17.15
CA ASP A 271 -12.49 0.63 16.54
C ASP A 271 -11.80 0.81 15.21
N LEU A 272 -12.47 1.53 14.31
CA LEU A 272 -11.97 1.90 13.00
C LEU A 272 -12.32 3.35 12.70
N SER A 273 -11.39 4.04 12.03
CA SER A 273 -11.54 5.39 11.51
C SER A 273 -10.68 5.55 10.26
N MET A 274 -10.85 6.64 9.52
CA MET A 274 -9.97 6.96 8.39
C MET A 274 -8.48 7.14 8.79
N GLY A 275 -8.20 7.43 10.06
CA GLY A 275 -6.85 7.67 10.54
C GLY A 275 -6.17 6.46 11.20
N GLY A 276 -6.92 5.41 11.54
CA GLY A 276 -6.38 4.31 12.31
C GLY A 276 -7.42 3.31 12.80
N ILE A 277 -6.89 2.26 13.43
CA ILE A 277 -7.63 1.08 13.89
C ILE A 277 -7.13 0.65 15.27
N SER A 278 -8.01 0.06 16.07
CA SER A 278 -7.62 -0.71 17.24
C SER A 278 -8.16 -2.13 17.15
N PHE A 279 -7.35 -3.10 17.53
CA PHE A 279 -7.73 -4.51 17.58
C PHE A 279 -7.20 -5.20 18.84
N ILE A 280 -7.83 -6.32 19.19
CA ILE A 280 -7.42 -7.19 20.30
C ILE A 280 -6.58 -8.34 19.75
N HIS A 281 -5.41 -8.54 20.33
CA HIS A 281 -4.51 -9.64 20.00
C HIS A 281 -4.25 -10.51 21.24
N ALA A 282 -4.36 -11.83 21.09
CA ALA A 282 -4.04 -12.77 22.17
C ALA A 282 -2.53 -12.75 22.49
N PRO A 283 -2.09 -12.89 23.74
CA PRO A 283 -0.66 -12.83 24.05
C PRO A 283 0.10 -13.98 23.38
N SER A 284 0.99 -13.67 22.45
CA SER A 284 1.85 -14.67 21.81
C SER A 284 3.32 -14.23 21.82
N ARG A 285 4.24 -15.19 21.91
CA ARG A 285 5.68 -14.91 21.97
C ARG A 285 6.19 -14.26 20.69
N SER A 286 5.63 -14.65 19.54
CA SER A 286 5.92 -14.06 18.23
C SER A 286 5.46 -12.59 18.19
N PHE A 287 4.22 -12.33 18.59
CA PHE A 287 3.65 -10.99 18.62
C PHE A 287 4.46 -10.04 19.51
N SER A 288 4.77 -10.43 20.74
CA SER A 288 5.55 -9.59 21.67
C SER A 288 6.98 -9.30 21.20
N ARG A 289 7.53 -10.10 20.29
CA ARG A 289 8.88 -9.88 19.71
C ARG A 289 8.82 -9.01 18.46
N SER A 290 7.84 -9.24 17.60
CA SER A 290 7.74 -8.59 16.29
C SER A 290 6.94 -7.29 16.35
N VAL A 291 6.06 -7.09 17.33
CA VAL A 291 5.18 -5.93 17.41
C VAL A 291 5.63 -5.01 18.55
N THR A 292 6.25 -3.89 18.18
CA THR A 292 6.80 -2.92 19.11
C THR A 292 6.20 -1.53 18.88
N LEU A 293 6.23 -0.68 19.92
CA LEU A 293 5.77 0.70 19.79
C LEU A 293 6.52 1.43 18.68
N ASN A 294 5.80 2.17 17.83
CA ASN A 294 6.27 2.80 16.59
C ASN A 294 6.78 1.83 15.52
N GLY A 295 6.65 0.52 15.72
CA GLY A 295 6.86 -0.48 14.69
C GLY A 295 5.84 -0.31 13.56
N THR A 296 6.24 -0.68 12.34
CA THR A 296 5.35 -0.69 11.18
C THR A 296 4.92 -2.11 10.88
N ILE A 297 3.62 -2.32 10.79
CA ILE A 297 3.01 -3.61 10.44
C ILE A 297 2.17 -3.47 9.18
N LEU A 298 2.06 -4.60 8.47
CA LEU A 298 1.06 -4.82 7.44
C LEU A 298 0.06 -5.83 7.98
N PHE A 299 -1.20 -5.65 7.64
CA PHE A 299 -2.27 -6.58 8.02
C PHE A 299 -3.42 -6.46 7.04
N ASP A 300 -4.22 -7.52 6.96
CA ASP A 300 -5.43 -7.53 6.18
C ASP A 300 -6.61 -7.21 7.10
N LEU A 301 -7.39 -6.19 6.77
CA LEU A 301 -8.64 -5.85 7.41
C LEU A 301 -9.79 -6.43 6.59
N ASN A 302 -10.54 -7.33 7.21
CA ASN A 302 -11.73 -7.92 6.60
C ASN A 302 -12.94 -7.09 7.06
N LEU A 303 -13.56 -6.39 6.10
CA LEU A 303 -14.66 -5.46 6.34
C LEU A 303 -16.01 -6.20 6.34
N GLU A 304 -16.27 -6.94 5.28
CA GLU A 304 -17.48 -7.73 5.05
C GLU A 304 -17.11 -8.96 4.21
N GLU A 305 -18.06 -9.86 3.95
CA GLU A 305 -17.85 -11.00 3.07
C GLU A 305 -17.34 -10.53 1.69
N GLY A 306 -16.14 -10.97 1.32
CA GLY A 306 -15.47 -10.60 0.07
C GLY A 306 -14.76 -9.23 0.05
N LYS A 307 -14.94 -8.36 1.05
CA LYS A 307 -14.26 -7.06 1.13
C LYS A 307 -13.07 -7.11 2.08
N ARG A 308 -11.88 -7.37 1.54
CA ARG A 308 -10.60 -7.37 2.26
C ARG A 308 -9.71 -6.25 1.75
N VAL A 309 -9.18 -5.44 2.67
CA VAL A 309 -8.21 -4.38 2.37
C VAL A 309 -6.90 -4.65 3.12
N THR A 310 -5.76 -4.54 2.45
CA THR A 310 -4.45 -4.63 3.12
C THR A 310 -4.04 -3.24 3.55
N ILE A 311 -3.69 -3.08 4.83
CA ILE A 311 -3.36 -1.79 5.41
C ILE A 311 -1.95 -1.82 6.00
N ARG A 312 -1.23 -0.71 5.79
CA ARG A 312 0.00 -0.40 6.51
C ARG A 312 -0.27 0.50 7.70
N GLY A 313 0.10 0.03 8.89
CA GLY A 313 -0.11 0.73 10.15
C GLY A 313 1.17 0.92 10.96
N ILE A 314 1.27 2.06 11.65
CA ILE A 314 2.29 2.33 12.67
C ILE A 314 1.65 2.14 14.04
N ILE A 315 2.24 1.28 14.87
CA ILE A 315 1.74 0.99 16.21
C ILE A 315 1.97 2.22 17.10
N LYS A 316 0.90 2.80 17.62
CA LYS A 316 0.93 3.98 18.50
C LYS A 316 0.69 3.64 19.96
N ASN A 317 0.02 2.53 20.24
CA ASN A 317 -0.24 2.08 21.60
C ASN A 317 -0.34 0.56 21.64
N ILE A 318 0.20 -0.04 22.71
CA ILE A 318 -0.07 -1.42 23.10
C ILE A 318 -0.46 -1.36 24.57
N ARG A 319 -1.74 -1.61 24.88
CA ARG A 319 -2.23 -1.70 26.25
C ARG A 319 -2.36 -3.17 26.63
N ASN A 320 -1.76 -3.53 27.76
CA ASN A 320 -1.99 -4.83 28.35
C ASN A 320 -3.35 -4.84 29.06
N GLN A 321 -4.21 -5.76 28.69
CA GLN A 321 -5.42 -6.13 29.42
C GLN A 321 -5.18 -7.50 30.06
N GLU A 322 -5.99 -7.89 31.04
CA GLU A 322 -5.73 -9.10 31.84
C GLU A 322 -5.45 -10.35 31.00
N THR A 323 -6.17 -10.53 29.89
CA THR A 323 -6.04 -11.70 29.01
C THR A 323 -5.48 -11.39 27.62
N ASN A 324 -5.44 -10.13 27.19
CA ASN A 324 -5.16 -9.75 25.80
C ASN A 324 -4.38 -8.43 25.68
N PHE A 325 -3.78 -8.19 24.51
CA PHE A 325 -3.24 -6.88 24.14
C PHE A 325 -4.25 -6.09 23.31
N ARG A 326 -4.55 -4.86 23.71
CA ARG A 326 -5.20 -3.90 22.82
C ARG A 326 -4.15 -3.10 22.07
N VAL A 327 -4.13 -3.27 20.76
CA VAL A 327 -3.19 -2.63 19.86
C VAL A 327 -3.90 -1.47 19.19
N GLY A 328 -3.27 -0.29 19.17
CA GLY A 328 -3.75 0.87 18.43
C GLY A 328 -2.75 1.24 17.34
N CYS A 329 -3.21 1.28 16.10
CA CYS A 329 -2.41 1.55 14.91
C CYS A 329 -2.93 2.79 14.19
N GLN A 330 -2.01 3.65 13.77
CA GLN A 330 -2.30 4.75 12.86
C GLN A 330 -1.99 4.28 11.43
N PHE A 331 -2.90 4.52 10.49
CA PHE A 331 -2.65 4.21 9.08
C PHE A 331 -1.52 5.06 8.51
N TYR A 332 -0.72 4.48 7.61
CA TYR A 332 0.45 5.13 7.04
C TYR A 332 0.61 4.82 5.57
N ASN A 333 0.58 5.87 4.73
CA ASN A 333 0.68 5.79 3.26
C ASN A 333 -0.28 4.76 2.65
N LEU A 334 -1.58 4.86 2.96
CA LEU A 334 -2.61 4.07 2.29
C LEU A 334 -2.56 4.28 0.77
N THR A 335 -2.82 3.22 -0.01
CA THR A 335 -2.99 3.37 -1.46
C THR A 335 -4.34 4.03 -1.78
N GLU A 336 -4.48 4.64 -2.95
CA GLU A 336 -5.74 5.27 -3.37
C GLU A 336 -6.91 4.28 -3.30
N LYS A 337 -6.69 3.03 -3.74
CA LYS A 337 -7.67 1.95 -3.64
C LYS A 337 -8.09 1.65 -2.20
N ASP A 338 -7.12 1.62 -1.27
CA ASP A 338 -7.41 1.33 0.13
C ASP A 338 -8.21 2.47 0.79
N VAL A 339 -7.92 3.72 0.41
CA VAL A 339 -8.67 4.90 0.85
C VAL A 339 -10.11 4.84 0.35
N GLU A 340 -10.33 4.55 -0.93
CA GLU A 340 -11.67 4.44 -1.53
C GLU A 340 -12.52 3.37 -0.83
N VAL A 341 -11.95 2.18 -0.58
CA VAL A 341 -12.65 1.08 0.11
C VAL A 341 -12.99 1.46 1.55
N LEU A 342 -12.05 2.08 2.28
CA LEU A 342 -12.27 2.52 3.66
C LEU A 342 -13.31 3.65 3.75
N GLU A 343 -13.25 4.63 2.85
CA GLU A 343 -14.24 5.72 2.80
C GLU A 343 -15.63 5.20 2.47
N GLY A 344 -15.73 4.28 1.49
CA GLY A 344 -16.99 3.63 1.14
C GLY A 344 -17.62 2.96 2.37
N PHE A 345 -16.87 2.10 3.05
CA PHE A 345 -17.35 1.40 4.24
C PHE A 345 -17.76 2.34 5.38
N LEU A 346 -16.94 3.36 5.68
CA LEU A 346 -17.20 4.29 6.78
C LEU A 346 -18.35 5.27 6.49
N ASN A 347 -18.72 5.46 5.23
CA ASN A 347 -19.85 6.29 4.84
C ASN A 347 -21.16 5.48 4.75
N THR A 348 -21.12 4.21 4.38
CA THR A 348 -22.32 3.33 4.37
C THR A 348 -22.95 3.22 5.76
N GLY A 349 -22.15 3.17 6.84
CA GLY A 349 -22.66 3.17 8.22
C GLY A 349 -23.34 4.45 8.69
N LYS A 350 -23.48 5.48 7.84
CA LYS A 350 -24.22 6.72 8.15
C LYS A 350 -25.57 6.83 7.47
N GLU A 351 -25.83 6.07 6.40
CA GLU A 351 -27.09 6.17 5.66
C GLU A 351 -28.24 5.44 6.38
N GLU A 352 -27.93 4.43 7.20
CA GLU A 352 -28.93 3.69 7.99
C GLU A 352 -29.51 4.48 9.19
N GLU A 353 -28.90 5.61 9.60
CA GLU A 353 -29.38 6.41 10.74
C GLU A 353 -30.30 7.59 10.36
N THR A 354 -30.64 7.78 9.08
CA THR A 354 -31.41 8.96 8.60
C THR A 354 -32.85 8.68 8.16
N SER A 355 -33.34 7.45 8.30
CA SER A 355 -34.68 7.08 7.85
C SER A 355 -35.53 6.50 8.97
N GLU A 356 -35.69 7.21 10.09
CA GLU A 356 -36.76 6.93 11.06
C GLU A 356 -37.15 8.18 11.88
N GLU A 357 -37.50 9.27 11.20
CA GLU A 357 -38.42 10.26 11.76
C GLU A 357 -39.55 10.52 10.75
N GLN A 358 -40.68 9.85 10.93
CA GLN A 358 -41.97 10.35 10.46
C GLN A 358 -42.89 10.67 11.66
N PRO A 359 -43.55 11.84 11.64
CA PRO A 359 -44.45 12.27 12.71
C PRO A 359 -45.92 11.85 12.49
N LEU A 360 -46.54 11.46 13.61
CA LEU A 360 -47.94 11.71 14.05
C LEU A 360 -49.17 10.99 13.44
N THR A 361 -49.95 10.43 14.40
CA THR A 361 -51.42 10.45 14.60
C THR A 361 -52.36 9.36 14.06
N GLY A 362 -53.16 8.78 14.98
CA GLY A 362 -54.61 8.56 14.81
C GLY A 362 -55.16 7.12 14.82
N THR A 363 -55.75 6.71 15.97
CA THR A 363 -56.91 5.78 16.20
C THR A 363 -57.51 5.02 14.97
N ASN A 364 -57.77 3.71 14.99
CA ASN A 364 -58.80 3.01 15.79
C ASN A 364 -58.86 1.48 15.46
N GLU A 365 -59.17 0.69 16.49
CA GLU A 365 -60.02 -0.52 16.58
C GLU A 365 -59.82 -1.81 15.74
N ASN A 366 -59.65 -2.90 16.51
CA ASN A 366 -60.23 -4.26 16.43
C ASN A 366 -59.81 -5.26 15.34
N GLY A 367 -59.39 -6.44 15.81
CA GLY A 367 -59.46 -7.71 15.06
C GLY A 367 -58.46 -8.77 15.53
N ASP A 368 -58.94 -9.74 16.31
CA ASP A 368 -58.24 -10.92 16.85
C ASP A 368 -57.70 -11.93 15.81
N LEU A 369 -56.90 -12.87 16.36
CA LEU A 369 -56.55 -14.25 15.93
C LEU A 369 -55.21 -14.39 15.18
N GLU A 370 -54.15 -14.90 15.82
CA GLU A 370 -53.81 -16.30 16.18
C GLU A 370 -53.11 -17.11 15.07
N ALA A 371 -52.16 -17.93 15.55
CA ALA A 371 -51.57 -19.14 14.95
C ALA A 371 -50.34 -19.00 14.02
N THR A 372 -49.18 -19.11 14.68
CA THR A 372 -48.10 -20.08 14.41
C THR A 372 -48.33 -21.12 13.29
N SER A 373 -47.35 -21.22 12.38
CA SER A 373 -46.81 -22.49 11.88
C SER A 373 -45.54 -22.28 11.02
N GLU A 374 -44.38 -22.65 11.55
CA GLU A 374 -43.35 -23.35 10.76
C GLU A 374 -43.85 -24.80 10.47
N PRO A 375 -43.15 -25.70 9.74
CA PRO A 375 -41.90 -25.59 8.98
C PRO A 375 -41.99 -26.21 7.57
N SER A 376 -40.94 -26.11 6.75
CA SER A 376 -40.36 -27.29 6.05
C SER A 376 -39.22 -26.90 5.11
N GLU A 377 -38.10 -27.57 5.34
CA GLU A 377 -36.95 -27.74 4.45
C GLU A 377 -37.36 -28.37 3.11
N GLU A 378 -36.75 -27.95 2.00
CA GLU A 378 -36.10 -28.88 1.05
C GLU A 378 -35.32 -28.15 -0.05
N SER A 379 -34.03 -28.55 -0.15
CA SER A 379 -33.19 -28.72 -1.34
C SER A 379 -33.03 -27.58 -2.38
N THR A 380 -31.78 -27.23 -2.67
CA THR A 380 -31.22 -27.53 -4.01
C THR A 380 -29.70 -27.36 -4.02
N VAL A 381 -29.04 -28.44 -4.47
CA VAL A 381 -27.63 -28.53 -4.80
C VAL A 381 -27.43 -27.94 -6.20
N VAL A 382 -26.62 -26.90 -6.33
CA VAL A 382 -26.02 -26.39 -7.59
C VAL A 382 -24.70 -25.75 -7.14
N GLY A 383 -23.51 -26.01 -7.67
CA GLY A 383 -23.07 -26.44 -8.99
C GLY A 383 -21.78 -25.64 -9.22
N ALA A 384 -20.70 -26.31 -9.62
CA ALA A 384 -19.36 -25.75 -9.77
C ALA A 384 -19.35 -24.47 -10.63
N VAL A 385 -18.58 -23.46 -10.21
CA VAL A 385 -18.34 -22.24 -10.99
C VAL A 385 -16.89 -22.24 -11.47
N ASP A 386 -16.78 -22.11 -12.78
CA ASP A 386 -15.59 -22.09 -13.61
C ASP A 386 -14.50 -21.10 -13.17
N GLU A 387 -13.25 -21.54 -13.25
CA GLU A 387 -12.06 -20.69 -13.19
C GLU A 387 -11.93 -19.85 -14.49
N PRO A 388 -11.59 -18.56 -14.41
CA PRO A 388 -11.32 -17.75 -15.59
C PRO A 388 -9.94 -18.09 -16.18
N GLY A 389 -9.96 -18.49 -17.46
CA GLY A 389 -8.81 -19.00 -18.21
C GLY A 389 -7.66 -18.02 -18.48
N ASP A 390 -6.49 -18.62 -18.72
CA ASP A 390 -5.21 -17.99 -19.06
C ASP A 390 -5.27 -17.29 -20.44
N PRO A 391 -4.98 -15.97 -20.51
CA PRO A 391 -4.99 -15.21 -21.76
C PRO A 391 -3.85 -15.56 -22.74
N PHE A 392 -2.95 -16.49 -22.40
CA PHE A 392 -1.85 -16.92 -23.29
C PHE A 392 -2.06 -18.26 -23.99
N ALA A 393 -3.23 -18.91 -23.85
CA ALA A 393 -3.47 -20.25 -24.39
C ALA A 393 -3.91 -20.32 -25.86
N GLN A 394 -4.17 -19.19 -26.54
CA GLN A 394 -4.69 -19.20 -27.92
C GLN A 394 -3.65 -18.74 -28.94
N THR A 395 -2.68 -19.60 -29.23
CA THR A 395 -2.01 -19.69 -30.55
C THR A 395 -1.11 -20.92 -30.52
N MET A 396 -1.65 -22.11 -30.79
CA MET A 396 -0.94 -23.24 -31.43
C MET A 396 -1.99 -24.30 -31.79
N GLU A 397 -2.36 -24.37 -33.07
CA GLU A 397 -2.96 -25.59 -33.64
C GLU A 397 -1.85 -26.64 -33.79
N PRO A 398 -2.10 -27.92 -33.48
CA PRO A 398 -1.16 -28.99 -33.78
C PRO A 398 -1.56 -29.69 -35.08
N GLU A 399 -0.75 -29.55 -36.13
CA GLU A 399 -0.75 -30.49 -37.24
C GLU A 399 0.46 -31.44 -37.18
N SER A 400 0.12 -32.72 -37.18
CA SER A 400 0.78 -33.85 -37.84
C SER A 400 2.12 -34.41 -37.33
N ASP A 401 2.01 -35.68 -36.91
CA ASP A 401 2.78 -36.85 -37.33
C ASP A 401 4.32 -36.87 -37.24
N PHE A 402 4.82 -37.70 -36.32
CA PHE A 402 6.08 -38.40 -36.47
C PHE A 402 5.90 -39.91 -36.23
N PRO A 403 6.41 -40.77 -37.13
CA PRO A 403 6.44 -42.21 -36.93
C PRO A 403 7.60 -42.65 -36.02
N SER A 404 7.37 -43.75 -35.31
CA SER A 404 8.31 -44.43 -34.43
C SER A 404 9.41 -45.15 -35.20
N GLU A 405 10.68 -44.86 -34.90
CA GLU A 405 11.83 -45.70 -35.27
C GLU A 405 12.43 -46.37 -34.02
N GLU A 406 12.54 -47.70 -34.08
CA GLU A 406 13.26 -48.57 -33.15
C GLU A 406 14.79 -48.41 -33.28
N PRO A 407 15.58 -48.71 -32.23
CA PRO A 407 17.02 -48.66 -32.32
C PRO A 407 17.61 -50.00 -32.81
N LEU A 408 18.57 -49.93 -33.75
CA LEU A 408 19.45 -51.04 -34.11
C LEU A 408 20.72 -51.06 -33.23
N PRO A 409 21.35 -52.24 -33.02
CA PRO A 409 22.44 -52.43 -32.08
C PRO A 409 23.82 -52.09 -32.70
N GLU A 410 24.75 -51.66 -31.85
CA GLU A 410 26.15 -51.38 -32.22
C GLU A 410 26.99 -52.66 -32.41
N PRO A 411 28.01 -52.64 -33.30
CA PRO A 411 28.97 -53.73 -33.50
C PRO A 411 30.09 -53.81 -32.47
#